data_AF-A0A6H0KQ77-F1
#
_entry.id   AF-A0A6H0KQ77-F1
#
_cell.length_a   1.000
_cell.length_b   1.000
_cell.length_c   1.000
_cell.angle_alpha   90.00
_cell.angle_beta   90.00
_cell.angle_gamma   90.00
#
_symmetry.space_group_name_H-M   'P 1'
#
loop_
_entity.id
_entity.type
_entity.pdbx_description
1 polymer ?
#
loop_
_entity_poly.entity_id
_entity_poly.type
_entity_poly.pdbx_seq_one_letter_code
_entity_poly.pdbx_strand_id
1 'polypeptide(L)' 'MGVFERKAYGLSCDVCQKVYINEYLDKSLWWNENSAKEDAENKGCWLIKDEKCYCPACYEIDKDDNVTIKEKKE' A
#
# COMPACT_ATOMS: atom_id res chain seq x y z
N MET A 1 -24.85 12.86 -24.15
CA MET A 1 -23.48 12.44 -23.82
C MET A 1 -23.43 12.17 -22.33
N GLY A 2 -23.29 10.90 -21.92
CA GLY A 2 -23.13 10.57 -20.51
C GLY A 2 -21.68 10.79 -20.09
N VAL A 3 -21.47 11.50 -18.99
CA VAL A 3 -20.16 11.58 -18.34
C VAL A 3 -20.02 10.31 -17.50
N PHE A 4 -18.99 9.52 -17.77
CA PHE A 4 -18.68 8.33 -16.98
C PHE A 4 -17.54 8.67 -16.03
N GLU A 5 -17.84 8.71 -14.74
CA GLU A 5 -16.83 8.83 -13.70
C GLU A 5 -16.18 7.46 -13.48
N ARG A 6 -14.85 7.38 -13.60
CA ARG A 6 -14.09 6.20 -13.18
C ARG A 6 -13.32 6.55 -11.92
N LYS A 7 -13.51 5.73 -10.88
CA LYS A 7 -12.72 5.83 -9.64
C LYS A 7 -11.45 5.01 -9.81
N ALA A 8 -10.34 5.55 -9.31
CA ALA A 8 -9.07 4.85 -9.21
C ALA A 8 -8.68 4.82 -7.73
N TYR A 9 -8.15 3.68 -7.31
CA TYR A 9 -7.74 3.39 -5.95
C TYR A 9 -6.23 3.31 -5.92
N GLY A 10 -5.61 4.14 -5.07
CA GLY A 10 -4.18 4.11 -4.82
C GLY A 10 -3.92 3.65 -3.40
N LEU A 11 -2.71 3.13 -3.18
CA LEU A 11 -2.25 2.76 -1.85
C LEU A 11 -1.15 3.71 -1.42
N SER A 12 -1.32 4.29 -0.25
CA SER A 12 -0.34 5.17 0.38
C SER A 12 0.00 4.62 1.76
N CYS A 13 1.26 4.75 2.15
CA CYS A 13 1.68 4.31 3.47
C CYS A 13 1.20 5.31 4.53
N ASP A 14 0.58 4.83 5.60
CA ASP A 14 0.07 5.68 6.69
C ASP A 14 1.22 6.41 7.42
N VAL A 15 2.39 5.78 7.51
CA VAL A 15 3.56 6.30 8.25
C VAL A 15 4.36 7.31 7.42
N CYS A 16 4.83 6.90 6.24
CA CYS A 16 5.73 7.72 5.44
C CYS A 16 5.02 8.51 4.34
N GLN A 17 3.72 8.29 4.14
CA GLN A 17 2.89 8.87 3.06
C GLN A 17 3.43 8.59 1.65
N LYS A 18 4.37 7.64 1.52
CA LYS A 18 4.85 7.20 0.22
C LYS A 18 3.72 6.46 -0.49
N VAL A 19 3.55 6.73 -1.78
CA VAL A 19 2.57 6.04 -2.61
C VAL A 19 3.21 4.75 -3.14
N TYR A 20 2.48 3.64 -3.10
CA TYR A 20 2.90 2.41 -3.75
C TYR A 20 2.84 2.61 -5.26
N ILE A 21 3.99 2.42 -5.91
CA ILE A 21 4.12 2.47 -7.37
C ILE A 21 4.48 1.06 -7.80
N ASN A 22 3.62 0.47 -8.63
CA ASN A 22 3.93 -0.81 -9.25
C ASN A 22 4.99 -0.60 -10.32
N GLU A 23 6.22 -1.04 -10.05
CA GLU A 23 7.38 -0.88 -10.94
C GLU A 23 7.21 -1.57 -12.30
N TYR A 24 6.33 -2.57 -12.41
CA TYR A 24 6.07 -3.24 -13.70
C TYR A 24 5.15 -2.43 -14.62
N LEU A 25 4.26 -1.63 -14.06
CA LEU A 25 3.25 -0.88 -14.80
C LEU A 25 3.50 0.63 -14.80
N ASP A 26 4.47 1.09 -14.01
CA ASP A 26 4.73 2.49 -13.67
C ASP A 26 3.45 3.22 -13.25
N LYS A 27 2.61 2.53 -12.48
CA LYS A 27 1.28 3.00 -12.05
C LYS A 27 1.13 2.80 -10.56
N SER A 28 0.53 3.80 -9.92
CA SER A 28 0.20 3.81 -8.49
C SER A 28 -1.30 3.67 -8.23
N LEU A 29 -2.08 3.40 -9.27
CA LEU A 29 -3.53 3.46 -9.26
C LEU A 29 -4.12 2.22 -9.94
N TRP A 30 -5.07 1.60 -9.27
CA TRP A 30 -5.85 0.46 -9.75
C TRP A 30 -7.32 0.85 -9.89
N TRP A 31 -8.04 0.17 -10.78
CA TRP A 31 -9.48 0.37 -10.91
C TRP A 31 -10.29 -0.29 -9.80
N ASN A 32 -9.69 -1.28 -9.13
CA ASN A 32 -10.28 -2.03 -8.03
C ASN A 32 -9.37 -1.91 -6.81
N GLU A 33 -9.95 -1.57 -5.66
CA GLU A 33 -9.24 -1.53 -4.37
C GLU A 33 -8.61 -2.89 -4.02
N ASN A 34 -9.35 -3.98 -4.22
CA ASN A 34 -8.83 -5.32 -3.91
C ASN A 34 -7.58 -5.65 -4.74
N SER A 35 -7.59 -5.31 -6.03
CA SER A 35 -6.41 -5.51 -6.89
C SER A 35 -5.23 -4.64 -6.47
N ALA A 36 -5.48 -3.45 -5.94
CA ALA A 36 -4.41 -2.63 -5.35
C ALA A 36 -3.81 -3.36 -4.14
N LYS A 37 -4.66 -3.79 -3.20
CA LYS A 37 -4.26 -4.45 -1.95
C LYS A 37 -3.46 -5.72 -2.22
N GLU A 38 -4.01 -6.60 -3.06
CA GLU A 38 -3.35 -7.85 -3.46
C GLU A 38 -1.99 -7.61 -4.12
N ASP A 39 -1.87 -6.62 -5.00
CA ASP A 39 -0.61 -6.33 -5.69
C ASP A 39 0.42 -5.72 -4.72
N ALA A 40 -0.01 -4.85 -3.82
CA ALA A 40 0.87 -4.28 -2.80
C ALA A 40 1.37 -5.34 -1.80
N GLU A 41 0.51 -6.26 -1.35
CA GLU A 41 0.92 -7.36 -0.46
C GLU A 41 1.81 -8.36 -1.18
N ASN A 42 1.43 -8.83 -2.38
CA ASN A 42 2.18 -9.87 -3.09
C ASN A 42 3.45 -9.36 -3.77
N LYS A 43 3.42 -8.19 -4.40
CA LYS A 43 4.57 -7.66 -5.17
C LYS A 43 5.33 -6.58 -4.43
N GLY A 44 4.61 -5.69 -3.74
CA GLY A 44 5.23 -4.59 -3.03
C GLY A 44 5.89 -5.00 -1.71
N CYS A 45 5.56 -6.18 -1.17
CA CYS A 45 5.79 -6.52 0.24
C CYS A 45 5.28 -5.39 1.14
N TRP A 46 4.05 -4.93 0.91
CA TRP A 46 3.39 -3.99 1.81
C TRP A 46 2.58 -4.78 2.81
N LEU A 47 2.58 -4.33 4.06
CA LEU A 47 1.75 -4.93 5.08
C LEU A 47 0.43 -4.19 5.15
N ILE A 48 -0.68 -4.92 4.97
CA ILE A 48 -2.03 -4.38 5.12
C ILE A 48 -2.60 -4.95 6.42
N LYS A 49 -2.81 -4.08 7.42
CA LYS A 49 -3.33 -4.47 8.73
C LYS A 49 -4.36 -3.44 9.20
N ASP A 50 -5.55 -3.88 9.58
CA ASP A 50 -6.65 -3.00 10.01
C ASP A 50 -6.94 -1.86 9.02
N GLU A 51 -7.08 -2.18 7.72
CA GLU A 51 -7.25 -1.20 6.62
C GLU A 51 -6.10 -0.20 6.42
N LYS A 52 -5.05 -0.25 7.24
CA LYS A 52 -3.86 0.58 7.09
C LYS A 52 -2.80 -0.13 6.27
N CYS A 53 -2.15 0.64 5.40
CA CYS A 53 -1.11 0.14 4.52
C CYS A 53 0.26 0.63 5.00
N TYR A 54 1.20 -0.29 5.14
CA TYR A 54 2.55 -0.02 5.61
C TYR A 54 3.58 -0.46 4.60
N CYS A 55 4.52 0.44 4.32
CA CYS A 55 5.63 0.19 3.41
C CYS A 55 6.66 -0.76 4.06
N PRO A 56 7.42 -1.57 3.31
CA PRO A 56 8.48 -2.43 3.86
C PRO A 56 9.64 -1.68 4.55
N ALA A 57 9.73 -0.36 4.34
CA ALA A 57 10.66 0.49 5.10
C ALA A 57 10.06 1.01 6.42
N CYS A 58 8.75 0.91 6.57
CA CYS A 58 7.94 1.47 7.65
C CYS A 58 7.50 0.40 8.66
N TYR A 59 7.44 -0.86 8.26
CA TYR A 59 7.24 -1.98 9.15
C TYR A 59 8.52 -2.82 9.20
N GLU A 60 8.82 -3.39 10.36
CA GLU A 60 9.83 -4.41 10.54
C GLU A 60 9.16 -5.68 11.07
N ILE A 61 9.60 -6.82 10.56
CA ILE A 61 9.21 -8.13 11.09
C ILE A 61 10.39 -8.63 11.92
N ASP A 62 10.17 -8.76 13.23
CA ASP A 62 11.16 -9.31 14.14
C ASP A 62 11.26 -10.84 14.02
N LYS A 63 12.27 -11.45 14.65
CA LYS A 63 12.50 -12.91 14.61
C LYS A 63 11.35 -13.75 15.17
N ASP A 64 10.44 -13.14 15.92
CA ASP A 64 9.22 -13.73 16.48
C ASP A 64 7.99 -13.51 15.57
N ASP A 65 8.18 -13.15 14.31
CA ASP A 65 7.11 -12.79 13.36
C ASP A 65 6.28 -11.57 13.82
N ASN A 66 6.83 -10.82 14.79
CA ASN A 66 6.15 -9.69 15.39
C ASN A 66 6.35 -8.46 14.51
N VAL A 67 5.25 -7.99 13.90
CA VAL A 67 5.27 -6.79 13.07
C VAL A 67 5.31 -5.56 13.96
N THR A 68 6.45 -4.87 13.97
CA THR A 68 6.60 -3.56 14.60
C THR A 68 6.48 -2.47 13.53
N ILE A 69 5.46 -1.63 13.64
CA ILE A 69 5.35 -0.43 12.79
C ILE A 69 6.30 0.61 13.37
N LYS A 70 7.28 1.07 12.57
CA LYS A 70 8.12 2.23 12.88
C LYS A 70 7.23 3.46 12.79
N GLU A 71 6.47 3.75 13.84
CA GLU A 71 5.80 5.04 13.95
C GLU A 71 6.86 6.13 13.77
N LYS A 72 6.59 7.08 12.87
CA LYS A 72 7.46 8.24 12.69
C LYS A 72 7.58 8.90 14.07
N LYS A 73 8.76 8.81 14.68
CA LYS A 73 9.09 9.65 15.83
C LYS A 73 9.01 11.10 15.35
N GLU A 74 8.06 11.82 15.92
CA GLU A 74 7.90 13.27 15.81
C GLU A 74 9.20 14.00 16.13
#